data_AF-A0A1V3RQ99-F1
#
_entry.id   AF-A0A1V3RQ99-F1
#
_cell.length_a   1.000
_cell.length_b   1.000
_cell.length_c   1.000
_cell.angle_alpha   90.00
_cell.angle_beta   90.00
_cell.angle_gamma   90.00
#
_symmetry.space_group_name_H-M   'P 1'
#
loop_
_entity.id
_entity.type
_entity.pdbx_description
1 polymer ?
#
loop_
_entity_poly.entity_id
_entity_poly.type
_entity_poly.pdbx_seq_one_letter_code
_entity_poly.pdbx_strand_id
1 'polypeptide(L)'
;SGTATYTVLQSDIDAGLDIVNVASVSSEEEATDSATETVAVNGAALVDITKLADVTQVTEAGQVITYTYTITNTGEVTLTGLAVNDDKLGAITLAATTLAPGASTSG
;
A
#
# COMPACT_ATOMS: atom_id res chain seq x y z
N SER A 1 -37.59 -8.59 -1.55
CA SER A 1 -36.12 -8.72 -1.49
C SER A 1 -35.61 -8.01 -0.25
N GLY A 2 -34.48 -8.46 0.30
CA GLY A 2 -33.73 -7.75 1.33
C GLY A 2 -32.36 -7.35 0.79
N THR A 3 -31.73 -6.34 1.38
CA THR A 3 -30.40 -5.86 1.00
C THR A 3 -29.57 -5.57 2.24
N ALA A 4 -28.27 -5.84 2.18
CA ALA A 4 -27.29 -5.49 3.20
C ALA A 4 -26.01 -4.97 2.53
N THR A 5 -25.17 -4.27 3.28
CA THR A 5 -23.91 -3.69 2.78
C THR A 5 -22.73 -4.23 3.57
N TYR A 6 -21.61 -4.44 2.87
CA TYR A 6 -20.32 -4.72 3.45
C TYR A 6 -19.36 -3.58 3.08
N THR A 7 -18.62 -3.07 4.06
CA THR A 7 -17.58 -2.06 3.82
C THR A 7 -16.25 -2.77 3.69
N VAL A 8 -15.66 -2.72 2.49
CA VAL A 8 -14.32 -3.25 2.23
C VAL A 8 -13.29 -2.52 3.10
N LEU A 9 -12.42 -3.28 3.75
CA LEU A 9 -11.33 -2.81 4.58
C LEU A 9 -10.02 -2.81 3.80
N GLN A 10 -9.08 -1.96 4.20
CA GLN A 10 -7.72 -1.99 3.64
C GLN A 10 -7.07 -3.37 3.84
N SER A 11 -7.39 -4.07 4.93
CA SER A 11 -6.92 -5.44 5.15
C SER A 11 -7.42 -6.44 4.09
N ASP A 12 -8.58 -6.20 3.49
CA ASP A 12 -9.09 -7.07 2.42
C ASP A 12 -8.26 -6.88 1.15
N ILE A 13 -7.91 -5.63 0.84
CA ILE A 13 -7.05 -5.26 -0.29
C ILE A 13 -5.63 -5.77 -0.06
N ASP A 14 -5.07 -5.56 1.13
CA ASP A 14 -3.73 -5.99 1.51
C ASP A 14 -3.61 -7.53 1.56
N ALA A 15 -4.70 -8.24 1.86
CA ALA A 15 -4.72 -9.70 1.80
C ALA A 15 -4.63 -10.23 0.36
N GLY A 16 -5.08 -9.44 -0.63
CA GLY A 16 -5.09 -9.83 -2.04
C GLY A 16 -5.95 -11.08 -2.31
N LEU A 17 -6.91 -11.36 -1.43
CA LEU A 17 -7.85 -12.48 -1.53
C LEU A 17 -9.22 -11.95 -1.93
N ASP A 18 -9.94 -12.73 -2.74
CA ASP A 18 -11.32 -12.42 -3.05
C ASP A 18 -12.18 -12.37 -1.78
N ILE A 19 -13.11 -11.43 -1.74
CA ILE A 19 -14.10 -11.32 -0.66
C ILE A 19 -15.19 -12.35 -0.95
N VAL A 20 -15.20 -13.44 -0.18
CA VAL A 20 -16.23 -14.49 -0.25
C VAL A 20 -17.29 -14.22 0.80
N ASN A 21 -18.54 -14.06 0.37
CA ASN A 21 -19.69 -13.88 1.25
C ASN A 21 -20.66 -15.05 1.10
N VAL A 22 -21.11 -15.61 2.23
CA VAL A 22 -22.03 -16.75 2.27
C VAL A 22 -23.28 -16.35 3.03
N ALA A 23 -24.45 -16.51 2.41
CA ALA A 23 -25.75 -16.36 3.03
C ALA A 23 -26.38 -17.75 3.22
N SER A 24 -27.08 -17.94 4.33
CA SER A 24 -27.88 -19.14 4.60
C SER A 24 -29.30 -18.76 4.98
N VAL A 25 -30.23 -19.67 4.70
CA VAL A 25 -31.62 -19.57 5.11
C VAL A 25 -32.04 -20.89 5.76
N SER A 26 -32.87 -20.79 6.81
CA SER A 26 -33.54 -21.92 7.44
C SER A 26 -35.00 -21.58 7.73
N SER A 27 -35.83 -22.60 7.87
CA SER A 27 -37.25 -22.50 8.23
C SER A 27 -37.56 -23.34 9.47
N GLU A 28 -38.74 -23.13 10.06
CA GLU A 28 -39.23 -23.93 11.19
C GLU A 28 -39.60 -25.36 10.78
N GLU A 29 -39.87 -25.59 9.48
CA GLU A 29 -40.10 -26.91 8.87
C GLU A 29 -38.79 -27.63 8.49
N GLU A 30 -37.64 -27.18 9.01
CA GLU A 30 -36.31 -27.79 8.81
C GLU A 30 -35.77 -27.72 7.37
N ALA A 31 -36.36 -26.90 6.48
CA ALA A 31 -35.77 -26.61 5.18
C ALA A 31 -34.56 -25.67 5.35
N THR A 32 -33.47 -25.93 4.61
CA THR A 32 -32.25 -25.12 4.62
C THR A 32 -31.74 -24.91 3.19
N ASP A 33 -31.07 -23.78 2.96
CA ASP A 33 -30.35 -23.49 1.71
C ASP A 33 -29.21 -22.49 1.98
N SER A 34 -28.25 -22.39 1.06
CA SER A 34 -27.14 -21.44 1.13
C SER A 34 -26.75 -20.92 -0.24
N ALA A 35 -26.32 -19.67 -0.29
CA ALA A 35 -25.77 -19.04 -1.48
C ALA A 35 -24.42 -18.41 -1.17
N THR A 36 -23.48 -18.52 -2.10
CA THR A 36 -22.15 -17.91 -2.02
C THR A 36 -21.98 -16.92 -3.15
N GLU A 37 -21.41 -15.77 -2.86
CA GLU A 37 -21.00 -14.76 -3.84
C GLU A 37 -19.55 -14.35 -3.57
N THR A 38 -18.80 -14.10 -4.65
CA THR A 38 -17.38 -13.78 -4.57
C THR A 38 -17.10 -12.49 -5.30
N VAL A 39 -16.48 -11.53 -4.61
CA VAL A 39 -16.03 -10.27 -5.19
C VAL A 39 -14.51 -10.30 -5.29
N ALA A 40 -13.99 -10.23 -6.52
CA ALA A 40 -12.56 -10.25 -6.75
C ALA A 40 -11.87 -9.01 -6.19
N VAL A 41 -10.70 -9.19 -5.58
CA VAL A 41 -9.85 -8.11 -5.08
C VAL A 41 -8.55 -8.09 -5.86
N ASN A 42 -8.22 -6.95 -6.48
CA ASN A 42 -7.01 -6.80 -7.26
C ASN A 42 -6.34 -5.45 -6.93
N GLY A 43 -5.51 -5.45 -5.89
CA GLY A 43 -4.75 -4.27 -5.46
C GLY A 43 -3.37 -4.22 -6.12
N ALA A 44 -3.03 -3.11 -6.76
CA ALA A 44 -1.71 -2.92 -7.34
C ALA A 44 -0.69 -2.39 -6.30
N ALA A 45 0.51 -2.98 -6.26
CA ALA A 45 1.65 -2.45 -5.51
C ALA A 45 2.47 -1.50 -6.40
N LEU A 46 2.43 -0.20 -6.09
CA LEU A 46 3.16 0.83 -6.83
C LEU A 46 3.86 1.78 -5.87
N VAL A 47 5.09 2.16 -6.21
CA VAL A 47 5.91 3.06 -5.40
C VAL A 47 6.57 4.08 -6.32
N ASP A 48 6.62 5.32 -5.86
CA ASP A 48 7.36 6.39 -6.50
C ASP A 48 8.47 6.91 -5.57
N ILE A 49 9.57 7.34 -6.16
CA ILE A 49 10.71 7.93 -5.43
C ILE A 49 11.16 9.20 -6.12
N THR A 50 11.26 10.27 -5.34
CA THR A 50 11.89 11.52 -5.76
C THR A 50 13.17 11.73 -4.98
N LYS A 51 14.21 12.21 -5.67
CA LYS A 51 15.52 12.54 -5.09
C LYS A 51 15.85 13.98 -5.45
N LEU A 52 16.06 14.82 -4.45
CA LEU A 52 16.36 16.24 -4.63
C LEU A 52 17.69 16.59 -3.96
N ALA A 53 18.58 17.26 -4.69
CA ALA A 53 19.77 17.88 -4.13
C ALA A 53 19.43 19.30 -3.64
N ASP A 54 20.08 19.74 -2.57
CA ASP A 54 20.00 21.12 -2.07
C ASP A 54 20.67 22.16 -2.98
N VAL A 55 21.55 21.71 -3.89
CA VAL A 55 22.23 22.54 -4.88
C VAL A 55 22.11 21.98 -6.30
N THR A 56 22.20 22.87 -7.30
CA THR A 56 22.17 22.50 -8.73
C THR A 56 23.54 22.52 -9.40
N GLN A 57 24.55 23.08 -8.74
CA GLN A 57 25.93 23.17 -9.23
C GLN A 57 26.93 23.08 -8.07
N VAL A 58 28.09 22.52 -8.35
CA VAL A 58 29.29 22.55 -7.49
C VAL A 58 30.42 23.25 -8.21
N THR A 59 31.21 24.06 -7.50
CA THR A 59 32.31 24.85 -8.10
C THR A 59 33.68 24.50 -7.56
N GLU A 60 33.76 23.82 -6.41
CA GLU A 60 35.01 23.55 -5.72
C GLU A 60 35.02 22.16 -5.08
N ALA A 61 36.21 21.57 -4.96
CA ALA A 61 36.38 20.30 -4.27
C ALA A 61 36.11 20.46 -2.76
N GLY A 62 35.39 19.52 -2.17
CA GLY A 62 35.03 19.52 -0.75
C GLY A 62 33.65 20.14 -0.44
N GLN A 63 32.94 20.67 -1.44
CA GLN A 63 31.55 21.10 -1.26
C GLN A 63 30.65 19.91 -0.91
N VAL A 64 29.80 20.08 0.12
CA VAL A 64 28.84 19.06 0.58
C VAL A 64 27.50 19.29 -0.13
N ILE A 65 26.87 18.19 -0.58
CA ILE A 65 25.54 18.18 -1.17
C ILE A 65 24.64 17.37 -0.25
N THR A 66 23.51 17.95 0.17
CA THR A 66 22.48 17.25 0.91
C THR A 66 21.43 16.74 -0.07
N TYR A 67 21.09 15.45 0.03
CA TYR A 67 20.01 14.87 -0.75
C TYR A 67 18.82 14.56 0.16
N THR A 68 17.62 14.84 -0.33
CA THR A 68 16.37 14.42 0.30
C THR A 68 15.67 13.42 -0.59
N TYR A 69 15.28 12.28 -0.02
CA TYR A 69 14.52 11.25 -0.70
C TYR A 69 13.09 11.31 -0.21
N THR A 70 12.11 11.41 -1.11
CA THR A 70 10.69 11.28 -0.76
C THR A 70 10.08 10.10 -1.49
N ILE A 71 9.56 9.15 -0.72
CA ILE A 71 9.03 7.89 -1.19
C ILE A 71 7.52 7.94 -0.97
N THR A 72 6.75 7.62 -2.00
CA THR A 72 5.28 7.65 -1.96
C THR A 72 4.72 6.32 -2.40
N ASN A 73 3.79 5.76 -1.62
CA ASN A 73 3.00 4.63 -2.07
C ASN A 73 1.90 5.15 -3.01
N THR A 74 2.04 4.89 -4.31
CA THR A 74 1.07 5.28 -5.34
C THR A 74 0.13 4.13 -5.72
N GLY A 75 0.25 2.99 -5.04
CA GLY A 75 -0.59 1.81 -5.24
C GLY A 75 -1.80 1.77 -4.32
N GLU A 76 -2.45 0.60 -4.30
CA GLU A 76 -3.68 0.32 -3.55
C GLU A 76 -3.44 -0.61 -2.35
N VAL A 77 -2.28 -1.26 -2.28
CA VAL A 77 -1.87 -2.09 -1.15
C VAL A 77 -0.91 -1.34 -0.24
N THR A 78 -0.94 -1.64 1.06
CA THR A 78 0.04 -1.16 2.02
C THR A 78 1.43 -1.72 1.70
N LEU A 79 2.41 -0.84 1.50
CA LEU A 79 3.81 -1.23 1.31
C LEU A 79 4.49 -1.39 2.66
N THR A 80 5.33 -2.42 2.80
CA THR A 80 6.13 -2.68 4.01
C THR A 80 7.58 -2.98 3.63
N GLY A 81 8.51 -2.77 4.56
CA GLY A 81 9.92 -3.11 4.34
C GLY A 81 10.60 -2.23 3.28
N LEU A 82 10.14 -0.98 3.11
CA LEU A 82 10.76 -0.04 2.18
C LEU A 82 12.23 0.18 2.55
N ALA A 83 13.10 0.05 1.54
CA ALA A 83 14.53 0.28 1.64
C ALA A 83 15.00 1.09 0.44
N VAL A 84 15.85 2.08 0.70
CA VAL A 84 16.46 2.92 -0.34
C VAL A 84 17.96 2.75 -0.26
N ASN A 85 18.57 2.40 -1.38
CA ASN A 85 20.01 2.33 -1.53
C ASN A 85 20.46 3.27 -2.64
N ASP A 86 21.35 4.17 -2.29
CA ASP A 86 22.00 5.11 -3.20
C ASP A 86 23.39 4.60 -3.63
N ASP A 87 23.80 4.85 -4.87
CA ASP A 87 25.09 4.40 -5.40
C ASP A 87 26.29 5.10 -4.75
N LYS A 88 26.10 6.31 -4.22
CA LYS A 88 27.17 7.12 -3.59
C LYS A 88 27.05 7.16 -2.08
N LEU A 89 25.84 7.13 -1.56
CA LEU A 89 25.56 7.31 -0.13
C LEU A 89 25.24 5.98 0.58
N GLY A 90 24.99 4.90 -0.16
CA GLY A 90 24.60 3.62 0.41
C GLY A 90 23.18 3.62 0.95
N ALA A 91 22.95 2.92 2.05
CA ALA A 91 21.62 2.79 2.65
C ALA A 91 21.12 4.14 3.22
N ILE A 92 19.89 4.51 2.85
CA ILE A 92 19.22 5.72 3.34
C ILE A 92 18.22 5.33 4.43
N THR A 93 18.29 6.04 5.55
CA THR A 93 17.35 5.85 6.67
C THR A 93 16.07 6.62 6.41
N LEU A 94 14.97 5.91 6.11
CA LEU A 94 13.65 6.50 6.00
C LEU A 94 13.00 6.70 7.37
N ALA A 95 12.22 7.75 7.53
CA ALA A 95 11.44 8.00 8.75
C ALA A 95 10.36 6.94 9.00
N ALA A 96 9.92 6.25 7.94
CA ALA A 96 8.99 5.13 8.00
C ALA A 96 9.29 4.16 6.86
N THR A 97 9.11 2.86 7.12
CA THR A 97 9.30 1.80 6.13
C THR A 97 8.01 1.07 5.76
N THR A 98 6.89 1.53 6.33
CA THR A 98 5.53 1.08 6.02
C THR A 98 4.70 2.27 5.58
N LEU A 99 4.07 2.17 4.42
CA LEU A 99 3.23 3.21 3.83
C LEU A 99 1.88 2.64 3.39
N ALA A 100 0.80 3.13 3.99
CA ALA A 100 -0.54 2.94 3.46
C ALA A 100 -0.65 3.59 2.06
N PRO A 101 -1.63 3.19 1.23
CA PRO A 101 -1.93 3.85 -0.04
C PRO A 101 -1.99 5.38 0.09
N GLY A 102 -1.30 6.10 -0.79
CA GLY A 102 -1.23 7.57 -0.80
C GLY A 102 -0.35 8.20 0.28
N ALA A 103 0.23 7.43 1.20
CA ALA A 103 1.16 7.95 2.18
C ALA A 103 2.57 8.15 1.61
N SER A 104 3.32 9.08 2.21
CA SER A 104 4.72 9.35 1.87
C SER A 104 5.62 9.35 3.11
N THR A 105 6.91 9.11 2.89
CA THR A 105 7.97 9.21 3.90
C THR A 105 9.22 9.85 3.30
N SER A 106 10.11 10.34 4.15
CA SER A 106 11.37 10.96 3.74
C SER A 106 12.58 10.37 4.46
N GLY A 107 13.76 10.52 3.85
CA GLY A 107 15.06 10.18 4.43
C GLY A 107 16.20 10.93 3.76
#